data_AF-A0A2E2YDR1-F1
#
_entry.id   AF-A0A2E2YDR1-F1
#
_cell.length_a   1.000
_cell.length_b   1.000
_cell.length_c   1.000
_cell.angle_alpha   90.00
_cell.angle_beta   90.00
_cell.angle_gamma   90.00
#
_symmetry.space_group_name_H-M   'P 1'
#
loop_
_entity.id
_entity.type
_entity.pdbx_description
1 polymer ?
#
loop_
_entity_poly.entity_id
_entity_poly.type
_entity_poly.pdbx_seq_one_letter_code
_entity_poly.pdbx_strand_id
1 'polypeptide(L)'
;AGDTAVEMLNKKGKERMLFSEKIIRVSTGDTVTWKARSKGHNVEFIMKNGVPAGVKRFKSKLSKDVSYNFTVPGIYAYWCTPHKSMGMIGFVVVGKNTDNIDAIKKVKYFGKSKKIAKALIGKL
;
A
#
# COMPACT_ATOMS: atom_id res chain seq x y z
N ALA A 1 -11.68 -0.42 -17.27
CA ALA A 1 -10.79 -0.18 -16.11
C ALA A 1 -11.65 -0.31 -14.87
N GLY A 2 -11.22 -1.13 -13.91
CA GLY A 2 -11.91 -1.26 -12.63
C GLY A 2 -11.41 -0.20 -11.65
N ASP A 3 -12.26 0.72 -11.23
CA ASP A 3 -11.89 1.70 -10.21
C ASP A 3 -12.00 1.07 -8.82
N THR A 4 -10.85 0.89 -8.15
CA THR A 4 -10.80 0.39 -6.78
C THR A 4 -10.55 1.54 -5.80
N ALA A 5 -11.39 1.66 -4.76
CA ALA A 5 -11.28 2.71 -3.76
C ALA A 5 -10.89 2.17 -2.38
N VAL A 6 -9.92 2.83 -1.72
CA VAL A 6 -9.39 2.45 -0.41
C VAL A 6 -9.48 3.65 0.51
N GLU A 7 -10.06 3.50 1.70
CA GLU A 7 -10.19 4.60 2.65
C GLU A 7 -8.99 4.65 3.60
N MET A 8 -8.52 5.86 3.91
CA MET A 8 -7.51 6.12 4.93
C MET A 8 -8.18 6.55 6.23
N LEU A 9 -8.06 5.74 7.28
CA LEU A 9 -8.87 5.85 8.49
C LEU A 9 -8.04 5.91 9.77
N ASN A 10 -8.48 6.77 10.70
CA ASN A 10 -7.96 6.79 12.06
C ASN A 10 -8.34 5.53 12.86
N LYS A 11 -9.54 4.96 12.59
CA LYS A 11 -10.09 3.81 13.32
C LYS A 11 -11.11 3.05 12.46
N LYS A 12 -11.15 1.73 12.59
CA LYS A 12 -12.24 0.85 12.14
C LYS A 12 -12.34 -0.33 13.12
N GLY A 13 -13.46 -0.44 13.84
CA GLY A 13 -13.58 -1.39 14.95
C GLY A 13 -12.47 -1.20 16.00
N LYS A 14 -11.70 -2.25 16.27
CA LYS A 14 -10.54 -2.20 17.21
C LYS A 14 -9.23 -1.75 16.54
N GLU A 15 -9.19 -1.64 15.22
CA GLU A 15 -7.99 -1.23 14.48
C GLU A 15 -7.84 0.29 14.44
N ARG A 16 -6.59 0.77 14.40
CA ARG A 16 -6.23 2.19 14.38
C ARG A 16 -5.19 2.43 13.30
N MET A 17 -5.23 3.59 12.65
CA MET A 17 -4.32 4.01 11.59
C MET A 17 -4.21 2.94 10.49
N LEU A 18 -5.26 2.80 9.69
CA LEU A 18 -5.37 1.74 8.71
C LEU A 18 -5.85 2.24 7.36
N PHE A 19 -5.47 1.49 6.32
CA PHE A 19 -6.19 1.46 5.06
C PHE A 19 -7.38 0.50 5.20
N SER A 20 -8.56 0.84 4.64
CA SER A 20 -9.77 0.00 4.73
C SER A 20 -9.58 -1.38 4.11
N GLU A 21 -8.68 -1.47 3.14
CA GLU A 21 -8.20 -2.68 2.49
C GLU A 21 -6.67 -2.68 2.48
N LYS A 22 -6.07 -3.82 2.82
CA LYS A 22 -4.61 -3.95 3.02
C LYS A 22 -3.91 -4.71 1.89
N ILE A 23 -4.66 -5.49 1.11
CA ILE A 23 -4.17 -6.17 -0.08
C ILE A 23 -5.20 -5.91 -1.15
N ILE A 24 -4.82 -5.12 -2.15
CA ILE A 24 -5.65 -4.78 -3.29
C ILE A 24 -5.12 -5.57 -4.48
N ARG A 25 -6.00 -6.18 -5.27
CA ARG A 25 -5.63 -6.90 -6.49
C ARG A 25 -6.27 -6.21 -7.69
N VAL A 26 -5.45 -5.78 -8.65
CA VAL A 26 -5.90 -5.06 -9.85
C VAL A 26 -5.26 -5.63 -11.11
N SER A 27 -5.84 -5.35 -12.26
CA SER A 27 -5.23 -5.66 -13.56
C SER A 27 -4.23 -4.57 -13.97
N THR A 28 -3.35 -4.88 -14.91
CA THR A 28 -2.48 -3.86 -15.52
C THR A 28 -3.35 -2.80 -16.20
N GLY A 29 -3.06 -1.52 -15.92
CA GLY A 29 -3.79 -0.36 -16.43
C GLY A 29 -4.94 0.12 -15.53
N ASP A 30 -5.29 -0.61 -14.48
CA ASP A 30 -6.30 -0.18 -13.50
C ASP A 30 -5.76 0.91 -12.56
N THR A 31 -6.69 1.62 -11.93
CA THR A 31 -6.40 2.71 -11.00
C THR A 31 -6.89 2.36 -9.60
N VAL A 32 -6.05 2.61 -8.59
CA VAL A 32 -6.49 2.63 -7.18
C VAL A 32 -6.58 4.08 -6.71
N THR A 33 -7.67 4.40 -6.03
CA THR A 33 -7.88 5.70 -5.39
C THR A 33 -7.92 5.54 -3.88
N TRP A 34 -7.02 6.23 -3.18
CA TRP A 34 -7.05 6.32 -1.72
C TRP A 34 -7.82 7.57 -1.30
N LYS A 35 -8.91 7.36 -0.56
CA LYS A 35 -9.83 8.39 -0.05
C LYS A 35 -9.41 8.85 1.34
N ALA A 36 -9.18 10.15 1.51
CA ALA A 36 -8.76 10.75 2.77
C ALA A 36 -9.95 10.98 3.72
N ARG A 37 -10.58 9.88 4.16
CA ARG A 37 -11.72 9.92 5.10
C ARG A 37 -11.36 10.48 6.47
N SER A 38 -10.13 10.26 6.91
CA SER A 38 -9.55 10.87 8.11
C SER A 38 -8.36 11.75 7.75
N LYS A 39 -8.18 12.88 8.46
CA LYS A 39 -7.02 13.75 8.31
C LYS A 39 -5.75 13.07 8.84
N GLY A 40 -4.59 13.47 8.31
CA GLY A 40 -3.28 13.01 8.79
C GLY A 40 -2.73 11.79 8.06
N HIS A 41 -3.38 11.33 6.98
CA HIS A 41 -2.94 10.18 6.21
C HIS A 41 -2.44 10.56 4.81
N ASN A 42 -1.55 9.74 4.29
CA ASN A 42 -1.04 9.81 2.92
C ASN A 42 -0.68 8.39 2.45
N VAL A 43 -0.24 8.31 1.20
CA VAL A 43 0.30 7.09 0.59
C VAL A 43 1.71 7.37 0.11
N GLU A 44 2.66 6.53 0.48
CA GLU A 44 4.04 6.57 0.01
C GLU A 44 4.50 5.17 -0.34
N PHE A 45 5.03 5.01 -1.57
CA PHE A 45 5.60 3.74 -2.00
C PHE A 45 6.97 3.51 -1.35
N ILE A 46 7.21 2.26 -0.92
CA ILE A 46 8.46 1.89 -0.28
C ILE A 46 9.47 1.54 -1.37
N MET A 47 10.18 2.54 -1.88
CA MET A 47 11.00 2.37 -3.09
C MET A 47 12.08 1.30 -2.98
N LYS A 48 12.70 1.13 -1.80
CA LYS A 48 13.73 0.10 -1.61
C LYS A 48 13.07 -1.26 -1.42
N ASN A 49 13.19 -2.12 -2.45
CA ASN A 49 12.65 -3.48 -2.53
C ASN A 49 11.11 -3.60 -2.48
N GLY A 50 10.37 -2.49 -2.39
CA GLY A 50 8.92 -2.51 -2.19
C GLY A 50 8.09 -2.28 -3.44
N VAL A 51 8.70 -2.09 -4.61
CA VAL A 51 7.99 -1.91 -5.88
C VAL A 51 8.73 -2.62 -7.03
N PRO A 52 8.05 -2.94 -8.14
CA PRO A 52 8.72 -3.43 -9.35
C PRO A 52 9.75 -2.44 -9.91
N ALA A 53 10.70 -2.95 -10.71
CA ALA A 53 11.66 -2.12 -11.40
C ALA A 53 10.98 -1.12 -12.36
N GLY A 54 11.55 0.07 -12.53
CA GLY A 54 10.99 1.12 -13.39
C GLY A 54 9.89 1.97 -12.76
N VAL A 55 9.37 1.60 -11.58
CA VAL A 55 8.38 2.40 -10.85
C VAL A 55 9.04 3.66 -10.29
N LYS A 56 8.48 4.83 -10.63
CA LYS A 56 8.93 6.13 -10.12
C LYS A 56 8.53 6.33 -8.65
N ARG A 57 9.28 7.18 -7.95
CA ARG A 57 8.95 7.56 -6.57
C ARG A 57 7.56 8.16 -6.51
N PHE A 58 6.76 7.68 -5.57
CA PHE A 58 5.41 8.16 -5.34
C PHE A 58 5.17 8.45 -3.86
N LYS A 59 4.69 9.66 -3.58
CA LYS A 59 4.26 10.10 -2.25
C LYS A 59 3.16 11.16 -2.40
N SER A 60 2.00 10.89 -1.84
CA SER A 60 0.88 11.83 -1.85
C SER A 60 1.02 12.92 -0.79
N LYS A 61 0.27 14.01 -0.98
CA LYS A 61 0.04 15.01 0.06
C LYS A 61 -0.76 14.41 1.21
N LEU A 62 -0.57 14.93 2.42
CA LEU A 62 -1.37 14.55 3.59
C LEU A 62 -2.81 15.04 3.46
N SER A 63 -3.76 14.25 3.96
CA SER A 63 -5.19 14.59 4.06
C SER A 63 -5.86 14.93 2.72
N LYS A 64 -5.35 14.37 1.62
CA LYS A 64 -5.92 14.54 0.28
C LYS A 64 -6.16 13.18 -0.34
N ASP A 65 -7.25 13.08 -1.10
CA ASP A 65 -7.46 11.97 -2.01
C ASP A 65 -6.28 11.89 -2.99
N VAL A 66 -5.91 10.67 -3.34
CA VAL A 66 -4.87 10.43 -4.34
C VAL A 66 -5.19 9.18 -5.14
N SER A 67 -4.88 9.20 -6.43
CA SER A 67 -5.02 8.05 -7.31
C SER A 67 -3.68 7.70 -7.94
N TYR A 68 -3.49 6.42 -8.27
CA TYR A 68 -2.32 5.94 -9.00
C TYR A 68 -2.76 4.89 -10.02
N ASN A 69 -2.31 5.06 -11.26
CA ASN A 69 -2.55 4.11 -12.35
C ASN A 69 -1.40 3.08 -12.40
N PHE A 70 -1.76 1.80 -12.36
CA PHE A 70 -0.81 0.70 -12.22
C PHE A 70 -0.48 0.05 -13.57
N THR A 71 0.62 0.49 -14.19
CA THR A 71 1.03 -0.01 -15.51
C THR A 71 2.12 -1.08 -15.48
N VAL A 72 2.83 -1.26 -14.35
CA VAL A 72 3.89 -2.26 -14.21
C VAL A 72 3.38 -3.42 -13.35
N PRO A 73 3.39 -4.67 -13.84
CA PRO A 73 3.01 -5.84 -13.04
C PRO A 73 3.90 -6.05 -11.82
N GLY A 74 3.33 -6.64 -10.76
CA GLY A 74 4.04 -7.03 -9.54
C GLY A 74 3.40 -6.48 -8.27
N ILE A 75 4.08 -6.66 -7.14
CA ILE A 75 3.63 -6.22 -5.82
C ILE A 75 4.19 -4.83 -5.49
N TYR A 76 3.32 -3.93 -5.05
CA TYR A 76 3.64 -2.60 -4.56
C TYR A 76 3.35 -2.52 -3.06
N ALA A 77 4.39 -2.51 -2.23
CA ALA A 77 4.31 -2.19 -0.82
C ALA A 77 4.30 -0.68 -0.60
N TYR A 78 3.32 -0.21 0.15
CA TYR A 78 3.18 1.21 0.50
C TYR A 78 2.83 1.39 1.97
N TRP A 79 3.07 2.59 2.49
CA TRP A 79 2.72 2.97 3.84
C TRP A 79 2.06 4.35 3.89
N CYS A 80 1.47 4.67 5.03
CA CYS A 80 1.28 6.06 5.43
C CYS A 80 2.53 6.53 6.18
N THR A 81 3.17 7.59 5.69
CA THR A 81 4.46 8.09 6.19
C THR A 81 4.46 8.34 7.72
N PRO A 82 3.53 9.13 8.29
CA PRO A 82 3.52 9.39 9.74
C PRO A 82 3.14 8.16 10.59
N HIS A 83 2.50 7.14 10.00
CA HIS A 83 1.96 6.00 10.74
C HIS A 83 2.60 4.65 10.38
N LYS A 84 3.73 4.67 9.65
CA LYS A 84 4.43 3.47 9.16
C LYS A 84 4.99 2.58 10.27
N SER A 85 5.22 3.10 11.47
CA SER A 85 5.60 2.29 12.65
C SER A 85 4.38 1.72 13.39
N MET A 86 3.21 2.32 13.20
CA MET A 86 1.95 1.95 13.85
C MET A 86 1.18 0.85 13.09
N GLY A 87 1.65 0.43 11.93
CA GLY A 87 1.02 -0.64 11.16
C GLY A 87 0.25 -0.20 9.92
N MET A 88 0.27 1.09 9.58
CA MET A 88 -0.48 1.62 8.42
C MET A 88 0.26 1.33 7.12
N ILE A 89 0.18 0.08 6.67
CA ILE A 89 0.79 -0.42 5.44
C ILE A 89 -0.27 -1.13 4.57
N GLY A 90 0.01 -1.23 3.28
CA GLY A 90 -0.78 -2.01 2.34
C GLY A 90 0.05 -2.51 1.16
N PHE A 91 -0.57 -3.38 0.37
CA PHE A 91 -0.02 -3.97 -0.82
C PHE A 91 -1.00 -3.83 -1.98
N VAL A 92 -0.51 -3.49 -3.17
CA VAL A 92 -1.24 -3.66 -4.43
C VAL A 92 -0.56 -4.76 -5.23
N VAL A 93 -1.31 -5.73 -5.71
CA VAL A 93 -0.84 -6.79 -6.61
C VAL A 93 -1.41 -6.52 -7.99
N VAL A 94 -0.54 -6.27 -8.95
CA VAL A 94 -0.91 -5.89 -10.32
C VAL A 94 -0.74 -7.09 -11.24
N GLY A 95 -1.80 -7.43 -11.98
CA GLY A 95 -1.78 -8.49 -12.99
C GLY A 95 -1.57 -9.90 -12.40
N LYS A 96 -1.95 -10.12 -11.14
CA LYS A 96 -1.68 -11.37 -10.37
C LYS A 96 -0.19 -11.73 -10.27
N ASN A 97 0.72 -10.82 -10.62
CA ASN A 97 2.15 -11.08 -10.57
C ASN A 97 2.68 -10.88 -9.14
N THR A 98 3.34 -11.90 -8.61
CA THR A 98 3.98 -11.89 -7.28
C THR A 98 5.48 -12.21 -7.35
N ASP A 99 6.09 -12.11 -8.52
CA ASP A 99 7.49 -12.51 -8.76
C ASP A 99 8.48 -11.74 -7.88
N ASN A 100 8.15 -10.51 -7.51
CA ASN A 100 8.97 -9.68 -6.62
C ASN A 100 8.74 -9.95 -5.12
N ILE A 101 8.02 -11.00 -4.71
CA ILE A 101 7.69 -11.29 -3.31
C ILE A 101 8.93 -11.42 -2.40
N ASP A 102 10.05 -11.95 -2.93
CA ASP A 102 11.28 -12.07 -2.14
C ASP A 102 11.95 -10.71 -1.89
N ALA A 103 11.78 -9.74 -2.79
CA ALA A 103 12.16 -8.35 -2.52
C ALA A 103 11.23 -7.73 -1.46
N ILE A 104 9.92 -7.98 -1.57
CA ILE A 104 8.92 -7.50 -0.59
C ILE A 104 9.26 -7.99 0.83
N LYS A 105 9.65 -9.25 1.01
CA LYS A 105 10.10 -9.80 2.31
C LYS A 105 11.32 -9.06 2.88
N LYS A 106 12.18 -8.48 2.02
CA LYS A 106 13.39 -7.73 2.38
C LYS A 106 13.14 -6.24 2.60
N VAL A 107 11.90 -5.76 2.47
CA VAL A 107 11.55 -4.37 2.77
C VAL A 107 11.78 -4.08 4.25
N LYS A 108 12.37 -2.91 4.56
CA LYS A 108 12.59 -2.45 5.94
C LYS A 108 11.28 -1.90 6.52
N TYR A 109 10.47 -2.78 7.12
CA TYR A 109 9.28 -2.38 7.88
C TYR A 109 9.63 -1.92 9.31
N PHE A 110 8.82 -1.02 9.87
CA PHE A 110 9.06 -0.39 11.18
C PHE A 110 7.99 -0.79 12.21
N GLY A 111 8.39 -0.91 13.48
CA GLY A 111 7.46 -1.14 14.59
C GLY A 111 6.46 -2.28 14.35
N LYS A 112 5.17 -1.99 14.57
CA LYS A 112 4.05 -2.92 14.39
C LYS A 112 3.92 -3.41 12.94
N SER A 113 4.38 -2.62 11.96
CA SER A 113 4.33 -3.00 10.55
C SER A 113 5.18 -4.23 10.23
N LYS A 114 6.19 -4.58 11.03
CA LYS A 114 6.94 -5.84 10.84
C LYS A 114 6.02 -7.06 10.96
N LYS A 115 5.21 -7.10 12.02
CA LYS A 115 4.26 -8.20 12.28
C LYS A 115 3.13 -8.21 11.25
N ILE A 116 2.59 -7.03 10.91
CA ILE A 116 1.52 -6.90 9.92
C ILE A 116 2.01 -7.29 8.53
N ALA A 117 3.20 -6.85 8.11
CA ALA A 117 3.77 -7.20 6.82
C ALA A 117 3.95 -8.72 6.70
N LYS A 118 4.54 -9.39 7.72
CA LYS A 118 4.66 -10.85 7.72
C LYS A 118 3.30 -11.55 7.54
N ALA A 119 2.27 -11.08 8.25
CA ALA A 119 0.93 -11.67 8.15
C ALA A 119 0.24 -11.40 6.80
N LEU A 120 0.46 -10.23 6.19
CA LEU A 120 -0.10 -9.89 4.88
C LEU A 120 0.64 -10.59 3.75
N ILE A 121 1.97 -10.68 3.80
CA ILE A 121 2.80 -11.40 2.81
C ILE A 121 2.41 -12.88 2.75
N GLY A 122 2.07 -13.51 3.89
CA GLY A 122 1.55 -14.89 3.90
C GLY A 122 0.17 -15.07 3.26
N LYS A 123 -0.49 -14.00 2.82
CA LYS A 123 -1.79 -13.99 2.12
C LYS A 123 -1.71 -13.46 0.68
N LEU A 124 -0.51 -13.07 0.23
CA LEU A 124 -0.27 -12.64 -1.14
C LEU A 124 -0.22 -13.85 -2.06
#